data_AF-A0AAV9IKX8-F1
#
_entry.id   AF-A0AAV9IKX8-F1
#
_cell.length_a   1.000
_cell.length_b   1.000
_cell.length_c   1.000
_cell.angle_alpha   90.00
_cell.angle_beta   90.00
_cell.angle_gamma   90.00
#
_symmetry.space_group_name_H-M   'P 1'
#
loop_
_entity.id
_entity.type
_entity.pdbx_description
1 polymer ?
#
loop_
_entity_poly.entity_id
_entity_poly.type
_entity_poly.pdbx_seq_one_letter_code
_entity_poly.pdbx_strand_id
1 'polypeptide(L)'
;MKRGPLDKFFQKTIESASGNEASKKCKVFSSFPKQPLEQDKENKNHNSARETLGALGDELLVDLEPSWKKQLYPILNQKTIENLAQFVLQERKRKAVFPPEHLVFNAFKKCPFNKVRVVIVGQDPYHGPGQAHGLCFSVPTGVKCPPSLENIFKELENDIPGYRRPPHGNLEHWCEQGVLLLNSVLTVEAHKPASHSNKGWEHFTDEVIKLLNVQRTGIIFLLWGKYAQQKGKDIDRKKHHVLVAAHPSPYSATNGWFGCRHFSKVNEVLKSKHDTPINWYKAEILFVHIYDICAAKPLSYFHQTLLARLTKFYSFYSEENQQRLIRECYALVTRRSEDMCNFLETSFPFLEEEVRLIYRHYATLYFICGVDAVESELGILDLIQVFVETLDRCFENVCELDIIFHPDKVHYVLDEIIVGGLVMETSVTEIYGAVQLANNQGAKVLPGNKTLNRVFRQ
;
A
#
# COMPACT_ATOMS: atom_id res chain seq x y z
N MET A 1 -16.42 24.46 -46.76
CA MET A 1 -15.41 24.03 -45.76
C MET A 1 -16.06 24.11 -44.38
N LYS A 2 -16.48 22.97 -43.86
CA LYS A 2 -17.32 22.86 -42.66
C LYS A 2 -16.43 22.62 -41.43
N ARG A 3 -16.62 23.46 -40.41
CA ARG A 3 -15.93 23.44 -39.10
C ARG A 3 -16.33 22.18 -38.31
N GLY A 4 -15.34 21.55 -37.67
CA GLY A 4 -15.46 20.31 -36.91
C GLY A 4 -15.95 20.51 -35.46
N PRO A 5 -16.27 19.41 -34.76
CA PRO A 5 -17.15 19.39 -33.59
C PRO A 5 -16.45 19.62 -32.25
N LEU A 6 -15.77 20.77 -32.09
CA LEU A 6 -15.26 21.26 -30.80
C LEU A 6 -15.86 22.61 -30.39
N ASP A 7 -16.49 23.35 -31.32
CA ASP A 7 -17.18 24.62 -31.02
C ASP A 7 -18.59 24.44 -30.40
N LYS A 8 -19.15 23.21 -30.39
CA LYS A 8 -20.50 22.95 -29.84
C LYS A 8 -20.52 22.57 -28.35
N PHE A 9 -19.36 22.43 -27.70
CA PHE A 9 -19.30 22.06 -26.28
C PHE A 9 -19.15 23.29 -25.35
N PHE A 10 -18.58 24.40 -25.83
CA PHE A 10 -18.39 25.61 -25.03
C PHE A 10 -19.52 26.65 -25.14
N GLN A 11 -20.44 26.51 -26.11
CA GLN A 11 -21.58 27.43 -26.23
C GLN A 11 -22.79 27.03 -25.35
N LYS A 12 -22.85 25.79 -24.84
CA LYS A 12 -24.02 25.27 -24.11
C LYS A 12 -23.96 25.44 -22.58
N THR A 13 -22.87 26.00 -22.06
CA THR A 13 -22.66 26.20 -20.61
C THR A 13 -22.71 27.68 -20.20
N ILE A 14 -22.91 28.60 -21.15
CA ILE A 14 -22.96 30.05 -20.90
C ILE A 14 -24.37 30.64 -21.08
N GLU A 15 -25.34 29.88 -21.60
CA GLU A 15 -26.74 30.33 -21.74
C GLU A 15 -27.69 29.84 -20.62
N SER A 16 -27.23 29.09 -19.62
CA SER A 16 -28.09 28.61 -18.52
C SER A 16 -27.93 29.35 -17.19
N ALA A 17 -27.30 30.53 -17.17
CA ALA A 17 -27.16 31.32 -15.95
C ALA A 17 -27.26 32.84 -16.21
N SER A 18 -28.33 33.29 -16.85
CA SER A 18 -28.85 34.65 -16.67
C SER A 18 -30.33 34.73 -17.06
N GLY A 19 -31.21 34.99 -16.09
CA GLY A 19 -32.66 35.13 -16.31
C GLY A 19 -33.42 35.17 -14.98
N ASN A 20 -34.20 36.22 -14.79
CA ASN A 20 -34.66 36.81 -13.53
C ASN A 20 -36.02 36.27 -13.02
N GLU A 21 -36.26 36.54 -11.72
CA GLU A 21 -37.55 36.80 -11.02
C GLU A 21 -38.62 35.69 -10.81
N ALA A 22 -38.93 35.42 -9.53
CA ALA A 22 -40.24 35.76 -8.90
C ALA A 22 -40.38 35.33 -7.42
N SER A 23 -40.37 36.31 -6.52
CA SER A 23 -41.20 36.51 -5.32
C SER A 23 -41.69 35.33 -4.43
N LYS A 24 -41.37 35.35 -3.12
CA LYS A 24 -42.28 35.69 -1.98
C LYS A 24 -41.82 35.15 -0.62
N LYS A 25 -41.86 36.05 0.38
CA LYS A 25 -42.14 35.87 1.83
C LYS A 25 -41.16 35.02 2.67
N CYS A 26 -40.38 35.65 3.56
CA CYS A 26 -40.78 36.06 4.91
C CYS A 26 -39.65 36.86 5.61
N LYS A 27 -40.07 37.93 6.29
CA LYS A 27 -39.32 38.74 7.27
C LYS A 27 -39.13 37.88 8.56
N VAL A 28 -38.30 38.14 9.58
CA VAL A 28 -37.96 39.38 10.31
C VAL A 28 -36.75 39.14 11.26
N PHE A 29 -36.09 40.25 11.68
CA PHE A 29 -35.19 40.52 12.83
C PHE A 29 -33.69 40.19 12.68
N SER A 30 -32.82 41.16 12.30
CA SER A 30 -32.17 42.25 13.09
C SER A 30 -31.00 41.73 13.97
N SER A 31 -29.81 42.33 14.10
CA SER A 31 -29.31 43.67 13.78
C SER A 31 -27.82 43.81 14.19
N PHE A 32 -27.03 44.48 13.33
CA PHE A 32 -25.76 45.24 13.54
C PHE A 32 -24.45 44.56 14.00
N PRO A 33 -23.25 45.16 13.74
CA PRO A 33 -22.75 45.82 12.52
C PRO A 33 -21.38 45.26 12.03
N LYS A 34 -21.03 45.57 10.77
CA LYS A 34 -19.80 45.18 10.06
C LYS A 34 -18.53 45.92 10.53
N GLN A 35 -17.39 45.23 10.53
CA GLN A 35 -16.07 45.79 10.21
C GLN A 35 -15.45 44.99 9.04
N PRO A 36 -14.72 45.62 8.10
CA PRO A 36 -14.27 44.96 6.87
C PRO A 36 -12.96 44.19 7.09
N LEU A 37 -12.94 42.90 6.76
CA LEU A 37 -11.72 42.11 6.59
C LEU A 37 -11.41 42.00 5.10
N GLU A 38 -10.20 42.42 4.75
CA GLU A 38 -9.59 42.35 3.43
C GLU A 38 -9.60 40.92 2.88
N GLN A 39 -10.34 40.65 1.80
CA GLN A 39 -10.38 39.32 1.15
C GLN A 39 -10.14 39.33 -0.38
N ASP A 40 -9.74 40.45 -0.98
CA ASP A 40 -9.63 40.54 -2.46
C ASP A 40 -8.22 40.38 -3.05
N LYS A 41 -7.26 39.79 -2.31
CA LYS A 41 -5.91 39.48 -2.84
C LYS A 41 -5.61 37.98 -3.03
N GLU A 42 -6.39 37.07 -2.45
CA GLU A 42 -6.15 35.62 -2.58
C GLU A 42 -6.69 35.02 -3.89
N ASN A 43 -7.73 35.61 -4.49
CA ASN A 43 -8.39 35.03 -5.67
C ASN A 43 -7.69 35.28 -7.02
N LYS A 44 -6.71 36.19 -7.10
CA LYS A 44 -5.93 36.41 -8.34
C LYS A 44 -4.74 35.47 -8.48
N ASN A 45 -4.17 35.00 -7.37
CA ASN A 45 -3.04 34.05 -7.39
C ASN A 45 -3.46 32.62 -7.77
N HIS A 46 -4.73 32.25 -7.54
CA HIS A 46 -5.25 30.94 -7.92
C HIS A 46 -5.43 30.73 -9.43
N ASN A 47 -5.70 31.80 -10.20
CA ASN A 47 -5.87 31.69 -11.65
C ASN A 47 -4.55 31.75 -12.43
N SER A 48 -3.56 32.54 -11.96
CA SER A 48 -2.24 32.64 -12.60
C SER A 48 -1.41 31.35 -12.50
N ALA A 49 -1.52 30.61 -11.38
CA ALA A 49 -0.83 29.34 -11.21
C ALA A 49 -1.42 28.22 -12.10
N ARG A 50 -2.71 28.29 -12.39
CA ARG A 50 -3.44 27.32 -13.21
C ARG A 50 -3.08 27.40 -14.69
N GLU A 51 -2.63 28.56 -15.16
CA GLU A 51 -2.16 28.78 -16.53
C GLU A 51 -0.68 28.39 -16.73
N THR A 52 0.12 28.38 -15.67
CA THR A 52 1.58 28.11 -15.76
C THR A 52 1.93 26.61 -15.70
N LEU A 53 1.06 25.80 -15.07
CA LEU A 53 1.20 24.35 -14.90
C LEU A 53 0.53 23.55 -16.04
N GLY A 54 0.79 23.94 -17.29
CA GLY A 54 0.23 23.25 -18.47
C GLY A 54 0.53 21.75 -18.48
N ALA A 55 -0.53 20.94 -18.69
CA ALA A 55 -0.60 19.48 -18.89
C ALA A 55 0.10 18.58 -17.84
N LEU A 56 1.40 18.76 -17.57
CA LEU A 56 2.14 17.95 -16.59
C LEU A 56 1.77 18.29 -15.15
N GLY A 57 1.52 19.56 -14.88
CA GLY A 57 1.25 20.05 -13.54
C GLY A 57 -0.04 19.50 -12.99
N ASP A 58 -1.13 19.60 -13.75
CA ASP A 58 -2.44 19.13 -13.31
C ASP A 58 -2.48 17.59 -13.17
N GLU A 59 -1.89 16.82 -14.09
CA GLU A 59 -1.96 15.35 -14.03
C GLU A 59 -1.07 14.74 -12.93
N LEU A 60 0.12 15.30 -12.68
CA LEU A 60 1.00 14.89 -11.56
C LEU A 60 0.46 15.31 -10.18
N LEU A 61 -0.38 16.35 -10.10
CA LEU A 61 -0.92 16.92 -8.86
C LEU A 61 -2.30 16.38 -8.45
N VAL A 62 -3.04 15.76 -9.37
CA VAL A 62 -4.41 15.25 -9.11
C VAL A 62 -4.40 14.14 -8.06
N ASP A 63 -3.35 13.30 -8.04
CA ASP A 63 -3.26 12.13 -7.18
C ASP A 63 -2.39 12.31 -5.92
N LEU A 64 -1.86 13.51 -5.68
CA LEU A 64 -1.02 13.72 -4.50
C LEU A 64 -1.86 13.72 -3.22
N GLU A 65 -1.34 13.06 -2.20
CA GLU A 65 -1.93 13.05 -0.87
C GLU A 65 -2.03 14.51 -0.34
N PRO A 66 -3.17 14.91 0.26
CA PRO A 66 -3.45 16.31 0.61
C PRO A 66 -2.36 17.00 1.44
N SER A 67 -1.74 16.28 2.38
CA SER A 67 -0.69 16.86 3.22
C SER A 67 0.57 17.21 2.42
N TRP A 68 0.93 16.41 1.41
CA TRP A 68 2.00 16.77 0.47
C TRP A 68 1.60 17.86 -0.51
N LYS A 69 0.36 17.86 -1.01
CA LYS A 69 -0.10 18.86 -1.99
C LYS A 69 0.11 20.28 -1.47
N LYS A 70 -0.23 20.54 -0.20
CA LYS A 70 -0.01 21.84 0.46
C LYS A 70 1.47 22.23 0.49
N GLN A 71 2.35 21.28 0.77
CA GLN A 71 3.78 21.52 0.99
C GLN A 71 4.56 21.64 -0.33
N LEU A 72 4.18 20.86 -1.34
CA LEU A 72 4.85 20.84 -2.64
C LEU A 72 4.41 21.99 -3.54
N TYR A 73 3.21 22.54 -3.35
CA TYR A 73 2.67 23.60 -4.22
C TYR A 73 3.62 24.81 -4.38
N PRO A 74 4.24 25.38 -3.33
CA PRO A 74 5.20 26.47 -3.51
C PRO A 74 6.46 26.06 -4.27
N ILE A 75 6.91 24.81 -4.13
CA ILE A 75 8.09 24.27 -4.82
C ILE A 75 7.77 24.07 -6.31
N LEU A 76 6.62 23.48 -6.60
CA LEU A 76 6.20 23.16 -7.97
C LEU A 76 5.93 24.40 -8.83
N ASN A 77 5.62 25.54 -8.22
CA ASN A 77 5.44 26.82 -8.92
C ASN A 77 6.75 27.56 -9.21
N GLN A 78 7.91 27.01 -8.86
CA GLN A 78 9.19 27.64 -9.17
C GLN A 78 9.55 27.46 -10.65
N LYS A 79 10.12 28.49 -11.26
CA LYS A 79 10.49 28.48 -12.69
C LYS A 79 11.43 27.32 -13.05
N THR A 80 12.33 26.95 -12.14
CA THR A 80 13.23 25.80 -12.29
C THR A 80 12.45 24.48 -12.48
N ILE A 81 11.34 24.30 -11.76
CA ILE A 81 10.51 23.10 -11.86
C ILE A 81 9.66 23.10 -13.13
N GLU A 82 9.18 24.26 -13.56
CA GLU A 82 8.51 24.39 -14.86
C GLU A 82 9.43 23.98 -16.01
N ASN A 83 10.68 24.46 -16.01
CA ASN A 83 11.69 24.08 -17.01
C ASN A 83 11.99 22.57 -16.98
N LEU A 84 12.09 21.99 -15.78
CA LEU A 84 12.26 20.56 -15.59
C LEU A 84 11.08 19.76 -16.18
N ALA A 85 9.84 20.18 -15.91
CA ALA A 85 8.65 19.53 -16.44
C ALA A 85 8.64 19.55 -17.98
N GLN A 86 8.94 20.70 -18.59
CA GLN A 86 9.06 20.81 -20.04
C GLN A 86 10.16 19.92 -20.62
N PHE A 87 11.31 19.82 -19.95
CA PHE A 87 12.38 18.92 -20.35
C PHE A 87 11.91 17.44 -20.33
N VAL A 88 11.32 16.99 -19.22
CA VAL A 88 10.84 15.59 -19.09
C VAL A 88 9.76 15.27 -20.13
N LEU A 89 8.84 16.21 -20.39
CA LEU A 89 7.84 16.11 -21.46
C LEU A 89 8.45 15.88 -22.83
N GLN A 90 9.46 16.68 -23.17
CA GLN A 90 10.13 16.57 -24.46
C GLN A 90 10.91 15.26 -24.59
N GLU A 91 11.53 14.79 -23.51
CA GLU A 91 12.22 13.49 -23.48
C GLU A 91 11.22 12.34 -23.66
N ARG A 92 10.07 12.36 -22.97
CA ARG A 92 9.02 11.34 -23.12
C ARG A 92 8.45 11.24 -24.54
N LYS A 93 8.43 12.34 -25.29
CA LYS A 93 8.00 12.34 -26.71
C LYS A 93 8.99 11.64 -27.64
N ARG A 94 10.26 11.50 -27.23
CA ARG A 94 11.36 11.05 -28.08
C ARG A 94 11.96 9.72 -27.63
N LYS A 95 11.84 9.39 -26.35
CA LYS A 95 12.59 8.34 -25.67
C LYS A 95 11.71 7.63 -24.65
N ALA A 96 12.06 6.39 -24.34
CA ALA A 96 11.52 5.70 -23.17
C ALA A 96 12.11 6.31 -21.89
N VAL A 97 11.25 6.88 -21.05
CA VAL A 97 11.64 7.50 -19.77
C VAL A 97 10.89 6.80 -18.63
N PHE A 98 11.62 6.39 -17.62
CA PHE A 98 11.10 5.71 -16.43
C PHE A 98 11.15 6.60 -15.18
N PRO A 99 10.26 6.38 -14.19
CA PRO A 99 9.08 5.50 -14.25
C PRO A 99 8.00 6.09 -15.20
N PRO A 100 6.89 5.37 -15.47
CA PRO A 100 5.70 5.96 -16.06
C PRO A 100 5.25 7.23 -15.32
N GLU A 101 4.64 8.17 -16.04
CA GLU A 101 4.34 9.51 -15.53
C GLU A 101 3.54 9.51 -14.22
N HIS A 102 2.45 8.74 -14.17
CA HIS A 102 1.60 8.61 -12.98
C HIS A 102 2.30 8.02 -11.74
N LEU A 103 3.51 7.45 -11.90
CA LEU A 103 4.32 6.86 -10.83
C LEU A 103 5.49 7.76 -10.41
N VAL A 104 5.77 8.88 -11.08
CA VAL A 104 6.93 9.75 -10.74
C VAL A 104 6.88 10.21 -9.28
N PHE A 105 5.68 10.49 -8.77
CA PHE A 105 5.46 10.93 -7.38
C PHE A 105 4.92 9.84 -6.45
N ASN A 106 5.07 8.55 -6.79
CA ASN A 106 4.49 7.45 -6.01
C ASN A 106 4.93 7.46 -4.52
N ALA A 107 6.19 7.82 -4.22
CA ALA A 107 6.67 7.97 -2.85
C ALA A 107 5.83 8.95 -2.01
N PHE A 108 5.40 10.06 -2.60
CA PHE A 108 4.55 11.07 -1.95
C PHE A 108 3.09 10.63 -1.86
N LYS A 109 2.61 9.81 -2.79
CA LYS A 109 1.27 9.21 -2.73
C LYS A 109 1.16 8.20 -1.59
N LYS A 110 2.20 7.39 -1.38
CA LYS A 110 2.22 6.26 -0.45
C LYS A 110 2.59 6.63 0.98
N CYS A 111 3.40 7.67 1.18
CA CYS A 111 3.87 8.09 2.51
C CYS A 111 3.45 9.54 2.81
N PRO A 112 2.32 9.79 3.51
CA PRO A 112 1.84 11.14 3.82
C PRO A 112 2.88 12.00 4.56
N PHE A 113 2.91 13.30 4.30
CA PHE A 113 3.91 14.23 4.85
C PHE A 113 4.01 14.18 6.37
N ASN A 114 2.86 14.17 7.03
CA ASN A 114 2.73 14.13 8.48
C ASN A 114 3.01 12.73 9.09
N LYS A 115 3.15 11.70 8.27
CA LYS A 115 3.48 10.32 8.68
C LYS A 115 4.92 9.93 8.37
N VAL A 116 5.72 10.81 7.74
CA VAL A 116 7.14 10.54 7.49
C VAL A 116 7.88 10.37 8.83
N ARG A 117 8.44 9.17 9.03
CA ARG A 117 9.27 8.78 10.19
C ARG A 117 10.71 8.49 9.77
N VAL A 118 10.88 7.88 8.60
CA VAL A 118 12.19 7.52 8.03
C VAL A 118 12.27 8.05 6.60
N VAL A 119 13.43 8.55 6.20
CA VAL A 119 13.70 8.96 4.81
C VAL A 119 14.91 8.18 4.30
N ILE A 120 14.74 7.48 3.18
CA ILE A 120 15.81 6.77 2.49
C ILE A 120 16.05 7.47 1.16
N VAL A 121 17.30 7.88 0.93
CA VAL A 121 17.68 8.66 -0.26
C VAL A 121 18.40 7.77 -1.27
N GLY A 122 17.78 7.55 -2.42
CA GLY A 122 18.41 6.96 -3.60
C GLY A 122 18.95 8.02 -4.57
N GLN A 123 19.69 7.58 -5.58
CA GLN A 123 20.27 8.44 -6.60
C GLN A 123 19.24 8.73 -7.72
N ASP A 124 19.01 7.76 -8.58
CA ASP A 124 18.07 7.82 -9.71
C ASP A 124 17.24 6.52 -9.80
N PRO A 125 16.11 6.51 -10.55
CA PRO A 125 15.29 5.32 -10.70
C PRO A 125 16.04 4.22 -11.47
N TYR A 126 15.60 2.97 -11.31
CA TYR A 126 16.06 1.91 -12.20
C TYR A 126 15.69 2.22 -13.66
N HIS A 127 16.65 1.98 -14.56
CA HIS A 127 16.55 2.38 -15.97
C HIS A 127 16.16 1.22 -16.91
N GLY A 128 15.85 0.03 -16.36
CA GLY A 128 15.32 -1.09 -17.14
C GLY A 128 13.79 -1.04 -17.25
N PRO A 129 13.22 -1.57 -18.35
CA PRO A 129 11.77 -1.65 -18.54
C PRO A 129 11.07 -2.34 -17.36
N GLY A 130 10.00 -1.71 -16.86
CA GLY A 130 9.17 -2.24 -15.77
C GLY A 130 9.81 -2.22 -14.38
N GLN A 131 11.06 -1.76 -14.22
CA GLN A 131 11.75 -1.80 -12.92
C GLN A 131 11.34 -0.64 -12.01
N ALA A 132 11.38 0.60 -12.51
CA ALA A 132 11.09 1.77 -11.69
C ALA A 132 9.59 2.03 -11.59
N HIS A 133 9.14 2.22 -10.35
CA HIS A 133 7.74 2.53 -10.01
C HIS A 133 7.60 3.67 -8.99
N GLY A 134 8.58 4.58 -8.96
CA GLY A 134 8.52 5.82 -8.17
C GLY A 134 9.01 5.72 -6.73
N LEU A 135 9.60 4.58 -6.33
CA LEU A 135 10.15 4.33 -5.01
C LEU A 135 11.62 3.94 -5.14
N CYS A 136 12.53 4.59 -4.40
CA CYS A 136 13.94 4.23 -4.46
C CYS A 136 14.17 2.78 -3.99
N PHE A 137 15.13 2.09 -4.63
CA PHE A 137 15.49 0.68 -4.41
C PHE A 137 14.40 -0.37 -4.69
N SER A 138 13.13 -0.01 -4.80
CA SER A 138 12.04 -0.96 -5.00
C SER A 138 11.79 -1.26 -6.48
N VAL A 139 11.34 -2.49 -6.75
CA VAL A 139 10.79 -2.93 -8.04
C VAL A 139 9.40 -3.58 -7.84
N PRO A 140 8.51 -3.54 -8.85
CA PRO A 140 7.22 -4.25 -8.77
C PRO A 140 7.37 -5.76 -8.54
N THR A 141 6.33 -6.39 -8.00
CA THR A 141 6.27 -7.85 -7.83
C THR A 141 6.40 -8.56 -9.17
N GLY A 142 7.13 -9.69 -9.19
CA GLY A 142 7.48 -10.42 -10.42
C GLY A 142 8.69 -9.85 -11.18
N VAL A 143 9.19 -8.67 -10.83
CA VAL A 143 10.41 -8.12 -11.42
C VAL A 143 11.63 -8.60 -10.64
N LYS A 144 12.66 -9.07 -11.37
CA LYS A 144 13.92 -9.52 -10.77
C LYS A 144 14.56 -8.39 -9.95
N CYS A 145 14.89 -8.70 -8.70
CA CYS A 145 15.56 -7.78 -7.78
C CYS A 145 16.92 -7.31 -8.34
N PRO A 146 17.15 -6.00 -8.43
CA PRO A 146 18.44 -5.46 -8.86
C PRO A 146 19.54 -5.69 -7.80
N PRO A 147 20.84 -5.67 -8.18
CA PRO A 147 21.94 -6.01 -7.26
C PRO A 147 22.02 -5.19 -5.97
N SER A 148 21.64 -3.90 -6.02
CA SER A 148 21.58 -3.08 -4.80
C SER A 148 20.47 -3.54 -3.84
N LEU A 149 19.32 -3.95 -4.37
CA LEU A 149 18.21 -4.46 -3.56
C LEU A 149 18.55 -5.84 -2.98
N GLU A 150 19.24 -6.69 -3.74
CA GLU A 150 19.79 -7.95 -3.25
C GLU A 150 20.68 -7.75 -2.01
N ASN A 151 21.56 -6.75 -2.05
CA ASN A 151 22.43 -6.44 -0.91
C ASN A 151 21.67 -5.79 0.26
N ILE A 152 20.57 -5.07 -0.02
CA ILE A 152 19.65 -4.59 1.02
C ILE A 152 19.02 -5.76 1.76
N PHE A 153 18.52 -6.77 1.03
CA PHE A 153 17.93 -7.96 1.65
C PHE A 153 18.96 -8.78 2.43
N LYS A 154 20.18 -8.95 1.91
CA LYS A 154 21.26 -9.61 2.66
C LYS A 154 21.61 -8.89 3.97
N GLU A 155 21.60 -7.57 3.97
CA GLU A 155 21.82 -6.82 5.22
C GLU A 155 20.64 -6.98 6.18
N LEU A 156 19.40 -6.96 5.69
CA LEU A 156 18.21 -7.23 6.51
C LEU A 156 18.23 -8.62 7.16
N GLU A 157 18.59 -9.65 6.41
CA GLU A 157 18.76 -11.03 6.90
C GLU A 157 19.78 -11.12 8.05
N ASN A 158 20.85 -10.32 7.97
CA ASN A 158 21.89 -10.28 9.01
C ASN A 158 21.56 -9.34 10.18
N ASP A 159 20.74 -8.32 9.96
CA ASP A 159 20.47 -7.26 10.93
C ASP A 159 19.19 -7.48 11.75
N ILE A 160 18.15 -8.06 11.15
CA ILE A 160 16.84 -8.24 11.79
C ILE A 160 16.62 -9.72 12.13
N PRO A 161 16.60 -10.10 13.43
CA PRO A 161 16.34 -11.47 13.84
C PRO A 161 15.00 -11.98 13.31
N GLY A 162 15.02 -13.17 12.69
CA GLY A 162 13.82 -13.79 12.13
C GLY A 162 13.34 -13.18 10.80
N TYR A 163 14.11 -12.27 10.19
CA TYR A 163 13.78 -11.75 8.86
C TYR A 163 13.79 -12.90 7.83
N ARG A 164 12.65 -13.07 7.17
CA ARG A 164 12.52 -13.95 5.99
C ARG A 164 12.36 -13.08 4.77
N ARG A 165 13.24 -13.30 3.79
CA ARG A 165 13.24 -12.54 2.56
C ARG A 165 11.99 -12.86 1.72
N PRO A 166 11.21 -11.85 1.29
CA PRO A 166 10.07 -12.08 0.41
C PRO A 166 10.52 -12.50 -0.99
N PRO A 167 9.69 -13.23 -1.74
CA PRO A 167 9.99 -13.64 -3.12
C PRO A 167 9.90 -12.49 -4.14
N HIS A 168 9.80 -11.24 -3.70
CA HIS A 168 9.64 -10.05 -4.54
C HIS A 168 10.48 -8.85 -4.08
N GLY A 169 10.66 -7.87 -4.96
CA GLY A 169 11.40 -6.64 -4.67
C GLY A 169 10.54 -5.42 -4.32
N ASN A 170 9.24 -5.60 -4.10
CA ASN A 170 8.32 -4.51 -3.79
C ASN A 170 8.46 -4.07 -2.32
N LEU A 171 8.70 -2.76 -2.11
CA LEU A 171 8.92 -2.13 -0.82
C LEU A 171 7.80 -1.16 -0.44
N GLU A 172 6.65 -1.18 -1.14
CA GLU A 172 5.51 -0.31 -0.84
C GLU A 172 5.06 -0.38 0.63
N HIS A 173 5.13 -1.57 1.23
CA HIS A 173 4.79 -1.78 2.65
C HIS A 173 5.66 -0.98 3.63
N TRP A 174 6.86 -0.54 3.23
CA TRP A 174 7.66 0.38 4.04
C TRP A 174 7.06 1.79 4.02
N CYS A 175 6.57 2.25 2.86
CA CYS A 175 5.98 3.56 2.70
C CYS A 175 4.70 3.74 3.52
N GLU A 176 3.87 2.71 3.60
CA GLU A 176 2.65 2.67 4.43
C GLU A 176 2.96 2.88 5.93
N GLN A 177 4.17 2.46 6.35
CA GLN A 177 4.71 2.64 7.69
C GLN A 177 5.48 3.96 7.85
N GLY A 178 5.40 4.90 6.90
CA GLY A 178 6.06 6.20 7.02
C GLY A 178 7.55 6.21 6.64
N VAL A 179 7.99 5.24 5.83
CA VAL A 179 9.32 5.26 5.20
C VAL A 179 9.22 5.93 3.83
N LEU A 180 9.71 7.17 3.71
CA LEU A 180 9.76 7.88 2.44
C LEU A 180 10.94 7.38 1.59
N LEU A 181 10.64 6.61 0.54
CA LEU A 181 11.60 6.07 -0.42
C LEU A 181 11.86 7.05 -1.57
N LEU A 182 12.71 8.05 -1.32
CA LEU A 182 12.93 9.18 -2.23
C LEU A 182 14.20 9.01 -3.07
N ASN A 183 14.09 9.03 -4.40
CA ASN A 183 15.26 9.25 -5.24
C ASN A 183 15.59 10.74 -5.33
N SER A 184 16.84 11.07 -5.61
CA SER A 184 17.31 12.44 -5.81
C SER A 184 16.96 12.99 -7.19
N VAL A 185 17.00 12.11 -8.19
CA VAL A 185 16.48 12.33 -9.54
C VAL A 185 15.26 11.42 -9.71
N LEU A 186 14.13 11.95 -10.18
CA LEU A 186 12.86 11.18 -10.20
C LEU A 186 12.51 10.55 -11.55
N THR A 187 13.31 10.80 -12.59
CA THR A 187 13.13 10.17 -13.90
C THR A 187 14.47 9.80 -14.52
N VAL A 188 14.47 8.86 -15.47
CA VAL A 188 15.68 8.40 -16.16
C VAL A 188 15.32 7.91 -17.56
N GLU A 189 16.19 8.16 -18.54
CA GLU A 189 16.10 7.54 -19.87
C GLU A 189 16.45 6.04 -19.78
N ALA A 190 15.71 5.21 -20.50
CA ALA A 190 15.95 3.77 -20.55
C ALA A 190 17.42 3.44 -20.87
N HIS A 191 18.00 2.53 -20.09
CA HIS A 191 19.39 2.07 -20.23
C HIS A 191 20.48 3.15 -20.06
N LYS A 192 20.14 4.35 -19.61
CA LYS A 192 21.11 5.44 -19.39
C LYS A 192 21.01 5.97 -17.96
N PRO A 193 21.68 5.32 -16.99
CA PRO A 193 21.72 5.80 -15.61
C PRO A 193 22.19 7.27 -15.56
N ALA A 194 21.65 8.05 -14.63
CA ALA A 194 21.97 9.47 -14.44
C ALA A 194 21.72 10.39 -15.67
N SER A 195 21.00 9.92 -16.70
CA SER A 195 20.72 10.71 -17.92
C SER A 195 19.94 12.01 -17.67
N HIS A 196 19.11 12.05 -16.62
CA HIS A 196 18.33 13.22 -16.23
C HIS A 196 18.94 13.98 -15.04
N SER A 197 20.18 13.68 -14.68
CA SER A 197 20.90 14.44 -13.66
C SER A 197 21.19 15.87 -14.11
N ASN A 198 21.22 16.80 -13.16
CA ASN A 198 21.39 18.24 -13.35
C ASN A 198 20.31 18.88 -14.25
N LYS A 199 19.12 18.28 -14.31
CA LYS A 199 17.96 18.83 -15.06
C LYS A 199 16.97 19.56 -14.18
N GLY A 200 17.12 19.49 -12.86
CA GLY A 200 16.30 20.21 -11.88
C GLY A 200 15.65 19.31 -10.82
N TRP A 201 15.70 17.99 -10.97
CA TRP A 201 15.15 17.08 -9.95
C TRP A 201 15.89 17.17 -8.62
N GLU A 202 17.20 17.41 -8.66
CA GLU A 202 18.00 17.58 -7.44
C GLU A 202 17.50 18.75 -6.62
N HIS A 203 17.23 19.89 -7.27
CA HIS A 203 16.66 21.07 -6.65
C HIS A 203 15.28 20.80 -6.04
N PHE A 204 14.41 20.08 -6.77
CA PHE A 204 13.10 19.67 -6.24
C PHE A 204 13.25 18.84 -4.97
N THR A 205 14.09 17.81 -4.99
CA THR A 205 14.25 16.88 -3.87
C THR A 205 15.03 17.48 -2.71
N ASP A 206 15.92 18.45 -2.96
CA ASP A 206 16.57 19.26 -1.92
C ASP A 206 15.55 20.10 -1.17
N GLU A 207 14.63 20.77 -1.87
CA GLU A 207 13.56 21.54 -1.23
C GLU A 207 12.60 20.63 -0.43
N VAL A 208 12.33 19.40 -0.90
CA VAL A 208 11.56 18.39 -0.13
C VAL A 208 12.28 18.03 1.19
N ILE A 209 13.58 17.71 1.14
CA ILE A 209 14.35 17.34 2.33
C ILE A 209 14.44 18.53 3.29
N LYS A 210 14.67 19.73 2.78
CA LYS A 210 14.67 20.97 3.56
C LYS A 210 13.32 21.22 4.23
N LEU A 211 12.22 20.99 3.52
CA LEU A 211 10.88 21.15 4.08
C LEU A 211 10.62 20.17 5.23
N LEU A 212 11.03 18.90 5.08
CA LEU A 212 11.00 17.91 6.16
C LEU A 212 11.89 18.35 7.34
N ASN A 213 13.12 18.78 7.07
CA ASN A 213 14.07 19.26 8.08
C ASN A 213 13.52 20.44 8.88
N VAL A 214 12.80 21.36 8.23
CA VAL A 214 12.22 22.54 8.89
C VAL A 214 10.91 22.24 9.63
N GLN A 215 9.99 21.50 9.01
CA GLN A 215 8.61 21.39 9.55
C GLN A 215 8.34 20.12 10.35
N ARG A 216 9.21 19.11 10.28
CA ARG A 216 9.06 17.85 11.03
C ARG A 216 10.16 17.74 12.07
N THR A 217 9.97 16.90 13.07
CA THR A 217 10.95 16.61 14.13
C THR A 217 11.17 15.11 14.22
N GLY A 218 12.33 14.69 14.73
CA GLY A 218 12.57 13.28 15.07
C GLY A 218 12.71 12.32 13.89
N ILE A 219 12.61 12.78 12.64
CA ILE A 219 12.82 11.95 11.43
C ILE A 219 14.21 11.30 11.46
N ILE A 220 14.28 10.05 11.01
CA ILE A 220 15.50 9.28 10.82
C ILE A 220 15.87 9.28 9.32
N PHE A 221 17.02 9.86 8.98
CA PHE A 221 17.52 9.91 7.60
C PHE A 221 18.59 8.84 7.39
N LEU A 222 18.37 7.97 6.39
CA LEU A 222 19.34 6.96 5.96
C LEU A 222 20.04 7.45 4.70
N LEU A 223 21.32 7.82 4.85
CA LEU A 223 22.13 8.39 3.78
C LEU A 223 23.18 7.38 3.32
N TRP A 224 22.83 6.61 2.30
CA TRP A 224 23.64 5.51 1.78
C TRP A 224 24.50 5.96 0.59
N GLY A 225 25.81 6.03 0.80
CA GLY A 225 26.78 6.50 -0.18
C GLY A 225 26.99 8.02 -0.18
N LYS A 226 28.09 8.45 -0.82
CA LYS A 226 28.54 9.86 -0.82
C LYS A 226 27.50 10.83 -1.35
N TYR A 227 26.74 10.43 -2.37
CA TYR A 227 25.73 11.28 -2.98
C TYR A 227 24.59 11.61 -1.98
N ALA A 228 24.03 10.59 -1.33
CA ALA A 228 23.01 10.79 -0.30
C ALA A 228 23.54 11.57 0.91
N GLN A 229 24.79 11.31 1.33
CA GLN A 229 25.45 12.03 2.41
C GLN A 229 25.61 13.53 2.09
N GLN A 230 25.98 13.86 0.86
CA GLN A 230 26.10 15.25 0.41
C GLN A 230 24.73 15.96 0.41
N LYS A 231 23.68 15.28 -0.07
CA LYS A 231 22.30 15.81 -0.07
C LYS A 231 21.76 16.05 1.34
N GLY A 232 22.13 15.20 2.30
CA GLY A 232 21.72 15.34 3.70
C GLY A 232 22.64 16.19 4.58
N LYS A 233 23.59 16.94 4.01
CA LYS A 233 24.58 17.72 4.77
C LYS A 233 23.96 18.79 5.69
N ASP A 234 22.83 19.37 5.26
CA ASP A 234 22.17 20.50 5.93
C ASP A 234 21.05 20.04 6.90
N ILE A 235 20.92 18.72 7.14
CA ILE A 235 19.96 18.17 8.10
C ILE A 235 20.38 18.53 9.53
N ASP A 236 19.45 19.09 10.31
CA ASP A 236 19.68 19.40 11.71
C ASP A 236 19.76 18.12 12.54
N ARG A 237 20.99 17.72 12.89
CA ARG A 237 21.28 16.51 13.68
C ARG A 237 20.90 16.60 15.16
N LYS A 238 20.54 17.79 15.67
CA LYS A 238 19.95 17.92 17.02
C LYS A 238 18.46 17.62 16.97
N LYS A 239 17.80 17.93 15.85
CA LYS A 239 16.37 17.73 15.64
C LYS A 239 16.03 16.36 15.05
N HIS A 240 16.93 15.81 14.26
CA HIS A 240 16.78 14.59 13.47
C HIS A 240 17.91 13.61 13.73
N HIS A 241 17.68 12.35 13.37
CA HIS A 241 18.69 11.30 13.46
C HIS A 241 19.23 11.03 12.06
N VAL A 242 20.54 10.95 11.89
CA VAL A 242 21.16 10.70 10.58
C VAL A 242 22.08 9.50 10.69
N LEU A 243 21.76 8.43 9.96
CA LEU A 243 22.59 7.23 9.84
C LEU A 243 23.24 7.21 8.46
N VAL A 244 24.56 6.98 8.43
CA VAL A 244 25.37 7.00 7.21
C VAL A 244 26.04 5.65 7.01
N ALA A 245 26.02 5.16 5.78
CA ALA A 245 26.73 3.94 5.36
C ALA A 245 27.25 4.10 3.94
N ALA A 246 28.05 3.15 3.46
CA ALA A 246 28.33 3.04 2.03
C ALA A 246 27.04 2.74 1.25
N HIS A 247 27.06 2.85 -0.08
CA HIS A 247 25.90 2.50 -0.89
C HIS A 247 25.74 0.96 -0.96
N PRO A 248 24.52 0.38 -1.01
CA PRO A 248 24.31 -1.06 -1.18
C PRO A 248 24.75 -1.63 -2.53
N SER A 249 25.36 -0.83 -3.41
CA SER A 249 25.78 -1.29 -4.74
C SER A 249 26.93 -2.30 -4.61
N PRO A 250 27.03 -3.30 -5.50
CA PRO A 250 28.14 -4.25 -5.49
C PRO A 250 29.53 -3.60 -5.44
N TYR A 251 29.69 -2.40 -6.00
CA TYR A 251 30.96 -1.66 -6.01
C TYR A 251 31.39 -1.11 -4.63
N SER A 252 30.47 -1.02 -3.67
CA SER A 252 30.74 -0.44 -2.35
C SER A 252 30.24 -1.28 -1.18
N ALA A 253 29.50 -2.35 -1.44
CA ALA A 253 28.77 -3.05 -0.38
C ALA A 253 29.71 -3.69 0.67
N THR A 254 30.80 -4.29 0.22
CA THR A 254 31.83 -4.86 1.10
C THR A 254 32.61 -3.80 1.88
N ASN A 255 32.57 -2.54 1.43
CA ASN A 255 33.35 -1.43 1.97
C ASN A 255 32.43 -0.48 2.77
N GLY A 256 31.61 -1.03 3.67
CA GLY A 256 30.83 -0.27 4.65
C GLY A 256 29.31 -0.23 4.45
N TRP A 257 28.73 -1.09 3.59
CA TRP A 257 27.30 -1.37 3.62
C TRP A 257 26.98 -2.53 4.56
N PHE A 258 27.62 -3.68 4.32
CA PHE A 258 27.40 -4.87 5.15
C PHE A 258 27.86 -4.63 6.58
N GLY A 259 27.01 -5.00 7.55
CA GLY A 259 27.23 -4.75 8.97
C GLY A 259 26.92 -3.31 9.41
N CYS A 260 26.34 -2.46 8.54
CA CYS A 260 25.92 -1.11 8.95
C CYS A 260 24.80 -1.15 9.99
N ARG A 261 23.97 -2.21 9.97
CA ARG A 261 22.87 -2.45 10.91
C ARG A 261 21.87 -1.29 10.98
N HIS A 262 21.58 -0.65 9.85
CA HIS A 262 20.72 0.53 9.83
C HIS A 262 19.26 0.19 10.17
N PHE A 263 18.78 -1.02 9.87
CA PHE A 263 17.38 -1.38 10.07
C PHE A 263 17.07 -1.59 11.56
N SER A 264 17.94 -2.29 12.28
CA SER A 264 17.84 -2.44 13.74
C SER A 264 18.05 -1.10 14.45
N LYS A 265 19.05 -0.30 14.05
CA LYS A 265 19.29 1.05 14.61
C LYS A 265 18.11 1.98 14.42
N VAL A 266 17.43 1.96 13.27
CA VAL A 266 16.18 2.72 13.07
C VAL A 266 15.15 2.29 14.11
N ASN A 267 14.96 0.99 14.27
CA ASN A 267 13.98 0.46 15.22
C ASN A 267 14.34 0.77 16.68
N GLU A 268 15.62 0.78 17.05
CA GLU A 268 16.09 1.23 18.36
C GLU A 268 15.76 2.71 18.60
N VAL A 269 16.00 3.58 17.61
CA VAL A 269 15.67 5.01 17.69
C VAL A 269 14.16 5.25 17.77
N LEU A 270 13.34 4.45 17.09
CA LEU A 270 11.88 4.54 17.21
C LEU A 270 11.41 4.08 18.60
N LYS A 271 11.94 2.95 19.09
CA LYS A 271 11.62 2.44 20.44
C LYS A 271 12.00 3.42 21.54
N SER A 272 13.16 4.08 21.45
CA SER A 272 13.59 5.06 22.45
C SER A 272 12.70 6.31 22.50
N LYS A 273 11.92 6.57 21.44
CA LYS A 273 10.90 7.62 21.37
C LYS A 273 9.48 7.10 21.68
N HIS A 274 9.35 5.85 22.13
CA HIS A 274 8.07 5.17 22.32
C HIS A 274 7.21 5.11 21.04
N ASP A 275 7.83 5.13 19.86
CA ASP A 275 7.17 4.94 18.57
C ASP A 275 7.23 3.46 18.16
N THR A 276 6.30 3.05 17.29
CA THR A 276 6.22 1.70 16.75
C THR A 276 7.38 1.45 15.79
N PRO A 277 8.21 0.41 16.00
CA PRO A 277 9.26 0.02 15.06
C PRO A 277 8.75 -0.16 13.63
N ILE A 278 9.61 0.05 12.63
CA ILE A 278 9.31 -0.36 11.27
C ILE A 278 9.37 -1.88 11.21
N ASN A 279 8.28 -2.48 10.73
CA ASN A 279 8.31 -3.85 10.28
C ASN A 279 8.94 -3.90 8.89
N TRP A 280 10.24 -4.23 8.84
CA TRP A 280 11.02 -4.26 7.62
C TRP A 280 10.70 -5.44 6.70
N TYR A 281 9.86 -6.37 7.15
CA TYR A 281 9.30 -7.43 6.32
C TYR A 281 7.80 -7.45 6.46
N LYS A 282 7.08 -7.48 5.34
CA LYS A 282 5.72 -7.97 5.31
C LYS A 282 5.83 -9.48 5.08
N ALA A 283 5.62 -10.27 6.12
CA ALA A 283 5.21 -11.65 5.88
C ALA A 283 3.81 -11.53 5.28
N GLU A 284 3.71 -11.75 3.97
CA GLU A 284 2.41 -11.94 3.34
C GLU A 284 1.94 -13.31 3.81
N ILE A 285 1.08 -13.28 4.83
CA ILE A 285 0.32 -14.46 5.23
C ILE A 285 -0.98 -14.33 4.53
N LEU A 286 -1.19 -15.26 3.63
CA LEU A 286 -2.51 -15.56 3.17
C LEU A 286 -3.25 -16.26 4.33
N PHE A 287 -4.07 -15.51 5.05
CA PHE A 287 -5.05 -16.11 5.94
C PHE A 287 -6.11 -16.78 5.09
N VAL A 288 -6.03 -18.10 4.96
CA VAL A 288 -7.20 -18.89 4.63
C VAL A 288 -7.99 -19.00 5.92
N HIS A 289 -9.04 -18.19 5.99
CA HIS A 289 -10.06 -18.33 7.01
C HIS A 289 -10.60 -19.75 6.96
N ILE A 290 -10.35 -20.56 7.98
CA ILE A 290 -11.30 -21.60 8.36
C ILE A 290 -11.70 -21.24 9.79
N TYR A 291 -12.69 -20.34 9.86
CA TYR A 291 -13.53 -20.16 11.03
C TYR A 291 -14.85 -19.53 10.65
N ASP A 292 -15.85 -20.40 10.59
CA ASP A 292 -17.26 -20.07 10.69
C ASP A 292 -17.69 -19.70 12.12
N ILE A 293 -16.78 -19.19 12.95
CA ILE A 293 -17.10 -18.74 14.31
C ILE A 293 -17.12 -17.21 14.42
N CYS A 294 -16.68 -16.45 13.40
CA CYS A 294 -16.60 -14.98 13.51
C CYS A 294 -16.89 -14.23 12.19
N ALA A 295 -18.14 -14.23 11.70
CA ALA A 295 -18.86 -13.00 11.30
C ALA A 295 -20.11 -13.31 10.46
N ALA A 296 -21.28 -13.20 11.10
CA ALA A 296 -22.49 -12.77 10.41
C ALA A 296 -22.31 -11.33 9.87
N LYS A 297 -22.67 -11.12 8.61
CA LYS A 297 -23.01 -9.80 8.05
C LYS A 297 -24.20 -9.21 8.81
N PRO A 298 -24.23 -7.90 9.13
CA PRO A 298 -25.48 -7.16 9.20
C PRO A 298 -25.71 -6.44 7.88
N LEU A 299 -26.77 -6.78 7.14
CA LEU A 299 -27.69 -5.80 6.53
C LEU A 299 -28.80 -6.48 5.71
N SER A 300 -29.98 -6.33 6.27
CA SER A 300 -31.35 -6.54 5.79
C SER A 300 -31.61 -6.06 4.35
N TYR A 301 -32.21 -6.91 3.49
CA TYR A 301 -33.55 -6.71 2.89
C TYR A 301 -34.00 -7.88 1.96
N PHE A 302 -35.05 -8.61 2.41
CA PHE A 302 -36.16 -9.33 1.72
C PHE A 302 -35.92 -10.24 0.48
N HIS A 303 -36.49 -11.46 0.36
CA HIS A 303 -37.90 -11.83 0.56
C HIS A 303 -38.14 -13.36 0.79
N GLN A 304 -39.08 -13.65 1.71
CA GLN A 304 -39.87 -14.85 2.05
C GLN A 304 -39.46 -16.27 1.62
N THR A 305 -38.82 -17.00 2.54
CA THR A 305 -39.43 -18.16 3.27
C THR A 305 -38.46 -18.81 4.28
N LEU A 306 -37.26 -18.27 4.48
CA LEU A 306 -36.28 -18.78 5.45
C LEU A 306 -36.11 -17.83 6.64
N LEU A 307 -36.81 -18.11 7.74
CA LEU A 307 -36.54 -17.51 9.04
C LEU A 307 -36.11 -18.61 10.02
N ALA A 308 -35.05 -18.31 10.76
CA ALA A 308 -34.47 -19.02 11.91
C ALA A 308 -33.52 -20.20 11.61
N ARG A 309 -32.21 -19.90 11.54
CA ARG A 309 -31.13 -20.76 12.09
C ARG A 309 -29.73 -20.10 12.16
N LEU A 310 -29.52 -18.92 11.58
CA LEU A 310 -28.18 -18.29 11.49
C LEU A 310 -27.69 -17.55 12.75
N THR A 311 -28.57 -17.11 13.65
CA THR A 311 -28.18 -16.29 14.82
C THR A 311 -27.65 -17.09 16.01
N LYS A 312 -27.62 -18.43 15.94
CA LYS A 312 -27.23 -19.29 17.07
C LYS A 312 -25.77 -19.75 17.05
N PHE A 313 -25.03 -19.52 15.95
CA PHE A 313 -23.71 -20.11 15.72
C PHE A 313 -22.58 -19.09 15.50
N TYR A 314 -22.88 -17.78 15.50
CA TYR A 314 -21.88 -16.75 15.26
C TYR A 314 -21.83 -15.74 16.38
N SER A 315 -20.65 -15.62 16.99
CA SER A 315 -20.33 -14.53 17.91
C SER A 315 -19.77 -13.37 17.09
N PHE A 316 -20.37 -12.19 17.23
CA PHE A 316 -19.90 -11.00 16.54
C PHE A 316 -18.72 -10.38 17.28
N TYR A 317 -17.55 -10.36 16.65
CA TYR A 317 -16.37 -9.67 17.15
C TYR A 317 -16.18 -8.35 16.41
N SER A 318 -15.74 -7.32 17.13
CA SER A 318 -15.34 -6.04 16.54
C SER A 318 -14.20 -6.25 15.54
N GLU A 319 -14.11 -5.37 14.54
CA GLU A 319 -13.02 -5.40 13.54
C GLU A 319 -11.64 -5.36 14.21
N GLU A 320 -11.50 -4.63 15.31
CA GLU A 320 -10.28 -4.58 16.12
C GLU A 320 -9.92 -5.94 16.74
N ASN A 321 -10.90 -6.67 17.28
CA ASN A 321 -10.69 -7.99 17.85
C ASN A 321 -10.40 -9.03 16.78
N GLN A 322 -11.03 -8.94 15.60
CA GLN A 322 -10.71 -9.80 14.45
C GLN A 322 -9.25 -9.59 14.01
N GLN A 323 -8.81 -8.34 13.85
CA GLN A 323 -7.42 -8.03 13.50
C GLN A 323 -6.43 -8.44 14.59
N ARG A 324 -6.83 -8.35 15.86
CA ARG A 324 -6.02 -8.82 16.98
C ARG A 324 -5.85 -10.34 16.95
N LEU A 325 -6.94 -11.09 16.74
CA LEU A 325 -6.93 -12.55 16.62
C LEU A 325 -5.99 -13.02 15.52
N ILE A 326 -6.11 -12.41 14.34
CA ILE A 326 -5.25 -12.67 13.17
C ILE A 326 -3.77 -12.46 13.55
N ARG A 327 -3.43 -11.33 14.17
CA ARG A 327 -2.04 -11.02 14.57
C ARG A 327 -1.50 -11.99 15.62
N GLU A 328 -2.32 -12.41 16.57
CA GLU A 328 -1.90 -13.33 17.63
C GLU A 328 -1.71 -14.76 17.10
N CYS A 329 -2.66 -15.30 16.31
CA CYS A 329 -2.51 -16.57 15.58
C CYS A 329 -1.24 -16.56 14.71
N TYR A 330 -1.08 -15.44 13.99
CA TYR A 330 0.15 -14.88 13.47
C TYR A 330 1.45 -15.35 14.13
N ALA A 331 1.70 -14.64 15.23
CA ALA A 331 2.93 -14.74 16.00
C ALA A 331 3.10 -16.13 16.62
N LEU A 332 2.00 -16.81 16.95
CA LEU A 332 2.02 -18.12 17.57
C LEU A 332 2.51 -19.21 16.59
N VAL A 333 2.00 -19.22 15.37
CA VAL A 333 2.34 -20.25 14.37
C VAL A 333 3.75 -20.06 13.81
N THR A 334 4.15 -18.81 13.52
CA THR A 334 5.44 -18.55 12.84
C THR A 334 6.69 -18.61 13.70
N ARG A 335 6.53 -18.54 15.02
CA ARG A 335 7.66 -18.72 15.96
C ARG A 335 8.03 -20.18 16.16
N ARG A 336 7.25 -21.13 15.62
CA ARG A 336 7.47 -22.57 15.80
C ARG A 336 8.51 -23.08 14.78
N SER A 337 9.33 -24.02 15.22
CA SER A 337 10.25 -24.75 14.33
C SER A 337 9.49 -25.79 13.50
N GLU A 338 10.10 -26.23 12.40
CA GLU A 338 9.52 -27.23 11.50
C GLU A 338 9.39 -28.62 12.16
N ASP A 339 10.17 -28.89 13.21
CA ASP A 339 10.14 -30.14 13.98
C ASP A 339 8.94 -30.23 14.96
N MET A 340 8.18 -29.15 15.12
CA MET A 340 7.04 -29.10 16.02
C MET A 340 5.75 -29.54 15.32
N CYS A 341 4.84 -30.15 16.08
CA CYS A 341 3.55 -30.54 15.54
C CYS A 341 2.71 -29.34 15.06
N ASN A 342 1.80 -29.64 14.14
CA ASN A 342 0.89 -28.70 13.48
C ASN A 342 -0.31 -28.28 14.34
N PHE A 343 -0.33 -28.66 15.62
CA PHE A 343 -1.41 -28.41 16.55
C PHE A 343 -0.93 -27.50 17.68
N LEU A 344 -1.77 -26.54 18.06
CA LEU A 344 -1.45 -25.58 19.11
C LEU A 344 -2.70 -25.21 19.90
N GLU A 345 -2.72 -25.55 21.18
CA GLU A 345 -3.74 -25.05 22.11
C GLU A 345 -3.41 -23.61 22.53
N THR A 346 -4.40 -22.73 22.45
CA THR A 346 -4.25 -21.33 22.82
C THR A 346 -5.57 -20.75 23.33
N SER A 347 -5.47 -19.71 24.16
CA SER A 347 -6.61 -18.96 24.65
C SER A 347 -6.39 -17.49 24.30
N PHE A 348 -7.39 -16.85 23.72
CA PHE A 348 -7.31 -15.42 23.43
C PHE A 348 -8.06 -14.65 24.52
N PRO A 349 -7.51 -13.54 25.06
CA PRO A 349 -8.13 -12.83 26.19
C PRO A 349 -9.55 -12.30 25.94
N PHE A 350 -9.97 -12.24 24.68
CA PHE A 350 -11.28 -11.77 24.23
C PHE A 350 -12.18 -12.90 23.72
N LEU A 351 -11.70 -14.16 23.79
CA LEU A 351 -12.48 -15.38 23.56
C LEU A 351 -12.68 -16.06 24.92
N GLU A 352 -13.92 -16.42 25.23
CA GLU A 352 -14.25 -17.09 26.50
C GLU A 352 -13.86 -18.58 26.48
N GLU A 353 -13.61 -19.13 25.30
CA GLU A 353 -13.32 -20.56 25.08
C GLU A 353 -11.86 -20.78 24.63
N GLU A 354 -11.32 -21.93 25.01
CA GLU A 354 -10.02 -22.39 24.51
C GLU A 354 -10.13 -22.80 23.04
N VAL A 355 -9.16 -22.39 22.25
CA VAL A 355 -9.10 -22.64 20.81
C VAL A 355 -7.87 -23.47 20.50
N ARG A 356 -8.05 -24.53 19.70
CA ARG A 356 -6.94 -25.28 19.14
C ARG A 356 -6.68 -24.81 17.71
N LEU A 357 -5.49 -24.28 17.45
CA LEU A 357 -5.04 -23.94 16.11
C LEU A 357 -4.43 -25.17 15.44
N ILE A 358 -4.86 -25.43 14.21
CA ILE A 358 -4.39 -26.51 13.35
C ILE A 358 -3.91 -25.86 12.06
N TYR A 359 -2.64 -26.06 11.71
CA TYR A 359 -2.07 -25.34 10.58
C TYR A 359 -1.21 -26.21 9.67
N ARG A 360 -1.09 -25.82 8.40
CA ARG A 360 -0.14 -26.43 7.47
C ARG A 360 0.56 -25.38 6.64
N HIS A 361 1.82 -25.62 6.35
CA HIS A 361 2.66 -24.72 5.58
C HIS A 361 2.91 -25.30 4.19
N TYR A 362 2.57 -24.55 3.15
CA TYR A 362 2.84 -24.89 1.75
C TYR A 362 3.61 -23.75 1.11
N ALA A 363 4.85 -24.02 0.70
CA ALA A 363 5.77 -23.03 0.11
C ALA A 363 5.98 -21.78 0.99
N THR A 364 5.25 -20.69 0.74
CA THR A 364 5.29 -19.44 1.51
C THR A 364 4.03 -19.19 2.33
N LEU A 365 3.02 -20.05 2.21
CA LEU A 365 1.67 -19.85 2.75
C LEU A 365 1.42 -20.71 3.99
N TYR A 366 0.79 -20.11 5.00
CA TYR A 366 0.27 -20.82 6.17
C TYR A 366 -1.25 -20.88 6.11
N PHE A 367 -1.78 -22.09 6.09
CA PHE A 367 -3.22 -22.34 6.21
C PHE A 367 -3.47 -22.67 7.66
N ILE A 368 -4.23 -21.83 8.36
CA ILE A 368 -4.46 -21.93 9.80
C ILE A 368 -5.97 -22.04 10.02
N CYS A 369 -6.41 -23.20 10.46
CA CYS A 369 -7.71 -23.36 11.09
C CYS A 369 -7.54 -23.11 12.58
N GLY A 370 -8.55 -22.60 13.25
CA GLY A 370 -8.74 -23.07 14.61
C GLY A 370 -10.01 -23.88 14.69
N VAL A 371 -10.08 -24.66 15.75
CA VAL A 371 -11.23 -25.45 16.10
C VAL A 371 -11.42 -25.44 17.61
N ASP A 372 -12.59 -25.88 18.04
CA ASP A 372 -12.82 -26.22 19.43
C ASP A 372 -12.04 -27.50 19.84
N ALA A 373 -12.11 -27.86 21.11
CA ALA A 373 -11.44 -29.04 21.61
C ALA A 373 -12.07 -30.38 21.18
N VAL A 374 -13.29 -30.37 20.62
CA VAL A 374 -14.03 -31.59 20.25
C VAL A 374 -13.74 -32.04 18.81
N GLU A 375 -13.27 -31.13 17.96
CA GLU A 375 -12.90 -31.45 16.58
C GLU A 375 -11.65 -32.31 16.44
N SER A 376 -11.63 -33.13 15.39
CA SER A 376 -10.53 -34.04 15.09
C SER A 376 -9.36 -33.32 14.42
N GLU A 377 -8.20 -33.32 15.09
CA GLU A 377 -6.97 -32.70 14.59
C GLU A 377 -6.56 -33.15 13.18
N LEU A 378 -6.60 -34.46 12.95
CA LEU A 378 -6.26 -35.05 11.65
C LEU A 378 -7.30 -34.74 10.59
N GLY A 379 -8.58 -34.72 10.95
CA GLY A 379 -9.67 -34.37 10.03
C GLY A 379 -9.53 -32.96 9.49
N ILE A 380 -9.09 -32.01 10.33
CA ILE A 380 -8.87 -30.63 9.93
C ILE A 380 -7.60 -30.48 9.06
N LEU A 381 -6.54 -31.25 9.31
CA LEU A 381 -5.38 -31.27 8.41
C LEU A 381 -5.75 -31.82 7.02
N ASP A 382 -6.57 -32.85 6.97
CA ASP A 382 -7.10 -33.39 5.71
C ASP A 382 -7.99 -32.36 5.02
N LEU A 383 -8.80 -31.61 5.76
CA LEU A 383 -9.61 -30.53 5.22
C LEU A 383 -8.77 -29.39 4.61
N ILE A 384 -7.68 -29.00 5.29
CA ILE A 384 -6.70 -28.06 4.74
C ILE A 384 -6.10 -28.61 3.43
N GLN A 385 -5.77 -29.91 3.39
CA GLN A 385 -5.25 -30.55 2.18
C GLN A 385 -6.26 -30.49 1.03
N VAL A 386 -7.52 -30.88 1.27
CA VAL A 386 -8.60 -30.83 0.27
C VAL A 386 -8.79 -29.42 -0.26
N PHE A 387 -8.78 -28.42 0.62
CA PHE A 387 -8.90 -27.02 0.21
C PHE A 387 -7.74 -26.58 -0.69
N VAL A 388 -6.50 -26.88 -0.31
CA VAL A 388 -5.30 -26.52 -1.08
C VAL A 388 -5.29 -27.22 -2.44
N GLU A 389 -5.60 -28.52 -2.49
CA GLU A 389 -5.69 -29.26 -3.75
C GLU A 389 -6.79 -28.72 -4.66
N THR A 390 -7.91 -28.31 -4.09
CA THR A 390 -9.02 -27.72 -4.85
C THR A 390 -8.62 -26.36 -5.43
N LEU A 391 -7.94 -25.52 -4.64
CA LEU A 391 -7.38 -24.27 -5.15
C LEU A 391 -6.40 -24.52 -6.29
N ASP A 392 -5.49 -25.48 -6.13
CA ASP A 392 -4.49 -25.81 -7.15
C ASP A 392 -5.12 -26.23 -8.48
N ARG A 393 -6.19 -27.04 -8.42
CA ARG A 393 -6.99 -27.38 -9.60
C ARG A 393 -7.77 -26.19 -10.16
N CYS A 394 -8.32 -25.33 -9.30
CA CYS A 394 -9.10 -24.16 -9.70
C CYS A 394 -8.26 -23.09 -10.42
N PHE A 395 -6.97 -22.98 -10.09
CA PHE A 395 -6.06 -21.97 -10.63
C PHE A 395 -5.02 -22.53 -11.61
N GLU A 396 -5.04 -23.84 -11.90
CA GLU A 396 -4.09 -24.50 -12.81
C GLU A 396 -2.63 -24.24 -12.40
N ASN A 397 -2.26 -24.70 -11.18
CA ASN A 397 -1.05 -24.37 -10.41
C ASN A 397 -1.20 -23.07 -9.63
N VAL A 398 -1.85 -23.15 -8.47
CA VAL A 398 -2.14 -21.97 -7.66
C VAL A 398 -0.85 -21.35 -7.12
N CYS A 399 -0.71 -20.05 -7.30
CA CYS A 399 0.33 -19.26 -6.65
C CYS A 399 -0.28 -18.25 -5.67
N GLU A 400 0.56 -17.68 -4.83
CA GLU A 400 0.17 -16.67 -3.84
C GLU A 400 -0.59 -15.47 -4.45
N LEU A 401 -0.18 -15.00 -5.63
CA LEU A 401 -0.84 -13.88 -6.30
C LEU A 401 -2.27 -14.20 -6.72
N ASP A 402 -2.53 -15.44 -7.12
CA ASP A 402 -3.87 -15.85 -7.55
C ASP A 402 -4.85 -15.74 -6.40
N ILE A 403 -4.42 -16.13 -5.20
CA ILE A 403 -5.28 -16.10 -4.02
C ILE A 403 -5.51 -14.65 -3.54
N ILE A 404 -4.49 -13.79 -3.66
CA ILE A 404 -4.57 -12.36 -3.30
C ILE A 404 -5.48 -11.59 -4.26
N PHE A 405 -5.38 -11.83 -5.57
CA PHE A 405 -6.14 -11.09 -6.57
C PHE A 405 -7.54 -11.66 -6.83
N HIS A 406 -7.81 -12.88 -6.37
CA HIS A 406 -9.12 -13.54 -6.52
C HIS A 406 -9.69 -14.04 -5.19
N PRO A 407 -9.83 -13.18 -4.17
CA PRO A 407 -10.34 -13.58 -2.85
C PRO A 407 -11.77 -14.13 -2.94
N ASP A 408 -12.60 -13.58 -3.83
CA ASP A 408 -13.97 -14.04 -4.04
C ASP A 408 -14.02 -15.52 -4.50
N LYS A 409 -13.10 -15.92 -5.38
CA LYS A 409 -13.03 -17.31 -5.87
C LYS A 409 -12.52 -18.25 -4.78
N VAL A 410 -11.61 -17.79 -3.94
CA VAL A 410 -11.05 -18.56 -2.82
C VAL A 410 -12.11 -18.77 -1.74
N HIS A 411 -12.89 -17.73 -1.43
CA HIS A 411 -14.04 -17.84 -0.54
C HIS A 411 -15.11 -18.76 -1.12
N TYR A 412 -15.37 -18.70 -2.43
CA TYR A 412 -16.32 -19.62 -3.06
C TYR A 412 -15.88 -21.08 -2.91
N VAL A 413 -14.60 -21.39 -3.17
CA VAL A 413 -14.06 -22.74 -2.96
C VAL A 413 -14.20 -23.17 -1.51
N LEU A 414 -13.99 -22.26 -0.56
CA LEU A 414 -14.15 -22.55 0.86
C LEU A 414 -15.61 -22.81 1.24
N ASP A 415 -16.54 -22.01 0.73
CA ASP A 415 -17.97 -22.10 0.99
C ASP A 415 -18.57 -23.42 0.46
N GLU A 416 -17.96 -24.04 -0.56
CA GLU A 416 -18.36 -25.38 -1.01
C GLU A 416 -17.87 -26.50 -0.07
N ILE A 417 -16.78 -26.26 0.68
CA ILE A 417 -16.20 -27.23 1.62
C ILE A 417 -16.84 -27.10 2.99
N ILE A 418 -17.07 -25.87 3.47
CA ILE A 418 -17.50 -25.59 4.84
C ILE A 418 -18.60 -24.54 4.84
N VAL A 419 -19.72 -24.84 5.50
CA VAL A 419 -20.82 -23.89 5.72
C VAL A 419 -21.37 -24.02 7.13
N GLY A 420 -21.44 -22.91 7.86
CA GLY A 420 -21.89 -22.89 9.25
C GLY A 420 -21.02 -23.72 10.19
N GLY A 421 -19.74 -23.90 9.87
CA GLY A 421 -18.80 -24.75 10.62
C GLY A 421 -18.98 -26.24 10.37
N LEU A 422 -19.85 -26.62 9.44
CA LEU A 422 -20.04 -28.00 9.02
C LEU A 422 -19.28 -28.27 7.73
N VAL A 423 -18.60 -29.40 7.66
CA VAL A 423 -18.01 -29.90 6.42
C VAL A 423 -19.12 -30.38 5.50
N MET A 424 -19.24 -29.73 4.34
CA MET A 424 -20.26 -30.00 3.33
C MET A 424 -19.78 -31.01 2.31
N GLU A 425 -18.55 -30.83 1.80
CA GLU A 425 -17.96 -31.68 0.77
C GLU A 425 -16.46 -31.84 1.02
N THR A 426 -15.93 -33.03 0.74
CA THR A 426 -14.50 -33.36 0.85
C THR A 426 -13.89 -33.90 -0.44
N SER A 427 -14.71 -34.17 -1.45
CA SER A 427 -14.29 -34.59 -2.79
C SER A 427 -13.83 -33.38 -3.62
N VAL A 428 -12.52 -33.26 -3.81
CA VAL A 428 -11.90 -32.20 -4.64
C VAL A 428 -12.55 -32.10 -6.03
N THR A 429 -12.96 -33.23 -6.62
CA THR A 429 -13.57 -33.27 -7.95
C THR A 429 -14.98 -32.70 -7.96
N GLU A 430 -15.78 -32.99 -6.92
CA GLU A 430 -17.15 -32.47 -6.79
C GLU A 430 -17.15 -30.98 -6.47
N ILE A 431 -16.27 -30.55 -5.55
CA ILE A 431 -16.06 -29.14 -5.22
C ILE A 431 -15.65 -28.35 -6.47
N TYR A 432 -14.63 -28.82 -7.20
CA TYR A 432 -14.20 -28.19 -8.44
C TYR A 432 -15.34 -28.14 -9.48
N GLY A 433 -16.12 -29.21 -9.62
CA GLY A 433 -17.29 -29.25 -10.50
C GLY A 433 -18.32 -28.17 -10.15
N ALA A 434 -18.66 -28.04 -8.86
CA ALA A 434 -19.57 -27.01 -8.36
C ALA A 434 -19.05 -25.59 -8.65
N VAL A 435 -17.76 -25.34 -8.38
CA VAL A 435 -17.07 -24.07 -8.67
C VAL A 435 -17.13 -23.71 -10.15
N GLN A 436 -16.91 -24.66 -11.05
CA GLN A 436 -16.98 -24.42 -12.49
C GLN A 436 -18.42 -24.16 -12.97
N LEU A 437 -19.40 -24.87 -12.43
CA LEU A 437 -20.81 -24.65 -12.77
C LEU A 437 -21.29 -23.25 -12.35
N ALA A 438 -20.89 -22.78 -11.16
CA ALA A 438 -21.20 -21.44 -10.68
C ALA A 438 -20.56 -20.34 -11.53
N ASN A 439 -19.31 -20.54 -12.00
CA ASN A 439 -18.63 -19.63 -12.90
C ASN A 439 -19.31 -19.55 -14.28
N ASN A 440 -19.80 -20.68 -14.80
CA ASN A 440 -20.43 -20.77 -16.13
C ASN A 440 -21.88 -20.24 -16.17
N GLN A 441 -22.60 -20.24 -15.05
CA GLN A 441 -24.01 -19.81 -14.99
C GLN A 441 -24.20 -18.30 -14.76
N GLY A 442 -23.13 -17.50 -14.71
CA GLY A 442 -23.23 -16.05 -14.57
C GLY A 442 -24.03 -15.65 -13.33
N ALA A 443 -23.81 -16.32 -12.20
CA ALA A 443 -24.44 -15.97 -10.95
C ALA A 443 -24.15 -14.49 -10.64
N LYS A 444 -25.22 -13.68 -10.63
CA LYS A 444 -25.17 -12.27 -10.28
C LYS A 444 -24.46 -12.13 -8.93
N VAL A 445 -23.26 -11.56 -9.00
CA VAL A 445 -22.46 -11.09 -7.86
C VAL A 445 -23.38 -10.29 -6.94
N LEU A 446 -23.77 -10.88 -5.80
CA LEU A 446 -24.25 -10.09 -4.67
C LEU A 446 -23.11 -9.15 -4.29
N PRO A 447 -23.34 -7.85 -4.14
CA PRO A 447 -22.27 -6.87 -4.04
C PRO A 447 -21.32 -7.25 -2.90
N GLY A 448 -20.11 -7.67 -3.30
CA GLY A 448 -19.00 -7.93 -2.41
C GLY A 448 -18.78 -6.73 -1.51
N ASN A 449 -18.50 -7.03 -0.25
CA ASN A 449 -18.34 -6.06 0.82
C ASN A 449 -17.29 -5.01 0.41
N LYS A 450 -17.73 -3.78 0.14
CA LYS A 450 -16.84 -2.62 -0.12
C LYS A 450 -15.89 -2.32 1.05
N THR A 451 -16.08 -3.00 2.19
CA THR A 451 -15.25 -2.88 3.39
C THR A 451 -14.00 -3.77 3.32
N LEU A 452 -14.03 -4.92 2.63
CA LEU A 452 -12.86 -5.81 2.46
C LEU A 452 -11.95 -5.42 1.28
N ASN A 453 -12.51 -4.77 0.26
CA ASN A 453 -11.72 -4.04 -0.75
C ASN A 453 -10.86 -2.91 -0.15
N ARG A 454 -11.06 -2.60 1.14
CA ARG A 454 -10.24 -1.67 1.92
C ARG A 454 -9.11 -2.36 2.70
N VAL A 455 -9.24 -3.66 2.96
CA VAL A 455 -8.26 -4.47 3.72
C VAL A 455 -7.18 -5.06 2.80
N PHE A 456 -7.48 -5.32 1.52
CA PHE A 456 -6.45 -5.65 0.52
C PHE A 456 -5.83 -4.41 -0.17
N ARG A 457 -6.30 -3.21 0.17
CA ARG A 457 -5.76 -1.91 -0.31
C ARG A 457 -5.13 -1.06 0.81
N GLN A 458 -5.02 -1.59 2.02
CA GLN A 458 -4.31 -1.00 3.16
C GLN A 458 -3.35 -2.05 3.72
#